data_AF-A0A5M3N217-F1
#
_entry.id   AF-A0A5M3N217-F1
#
_cell.length_a   1.000
_cell.length_b   1.000
_cell.length_c   1.000
_cell.angle_alpha   90.00
_cell.angle_beta   90.00
_cell.angle_gamma   90.00
#
_symmetry.space_group_name_H-M   'P 1'
#
loop_
_entity.id
_entity.type
_entity.pdbx_description
1 polymer ?
#
loop_
_entity_poly.entity_id
_entity_poly.type
_entity_poly.pdbx_seq_one_letter_code
_entity_poly.pdbx_strand_id
1 'polypeptide(L)'
;MGARNVIDLWNLNSLLPQVVFTLAVLALVLISTHHIITNTVLSVLHSHGISSTFTYATHAGVNPSPFAHLASHCASVPPITTTEFLARQDSLARILHEQGATAYVAEAGPDAFFFANISQASWHLSERPFLLIVTPDIVTSASADATVRARVTLLTPEFEETRARTLPVPARELHYAAWPEDGNPYTAALGVLRHAQDDDANKATILVDGNMRMFVADGLRHAAGEGAQVAPATPEVTALRERKSPAEIALLRCANEATLLAVRAARERMRIGMRESEARALVESALAAAGLREGFALTLFGENAALPHGSGTDRVLGAEDFVLVDTGGTLHGYSSDVTRTFALPDSTIPQAHIDLWHTVHTAQSIALATAHEGQATGRVDAAARAWLEYKGYARYFTHRLGHGIGIETHESPYLVGGSTDTLRAGHVFSDEPGVYIEGRVGVRLEDCFFVSERGYAVYLTEGVGGQAGDPWSP
;
A
#
# COMPACT_ATOMS: atom_id res chain seq x y z
N MET A 1 -35.12 44.19 60.16
CA MET A 1 -34.46 43.94 58.86
C MET A 1 -33.12 43.28 59.17
N GLY A 2 -32.73 42.09 58.74
CA GLY A 2 -33.29 41.03 57.90
C GLY A 2 -32.52 39.75 58.22
N ALA A 3 -33.20 38.61 58.18
CA ALA A 3 -32.71 37.32 58.70
C ALA A 3 -31.91 36.52 57.65
N ARG A 4 -30.96 35.72 58.15
CA ARG A 4 -30.12 34.75 57.43
C ARG A 4 -30.96 33.55 56.98
N ASN A 5 -30.81 33.11 55.72
CA ASN A 5 -31.30 31.82 55.26
C ASN A 5 -30.14 30.98 54.71
N VAL A 6 -29.90 29.87 55.39
CA VAL A 6 -29.16 28.68 54.93
C VAL A 6 -30.19 27.80 54.22
N ILE A 7 -29.90 27.29 53.02
CA ILE A 7 -30.73 26.31 52.33
C ILE A 7 -29.95 25.01 52.20
N ASP A 8 -30.55 23.94 52.71
CA ASP A 8 -30.08 22.56 52.73
C ASP A 8 -30.00 21.91 51.33
N LEU A 9 -28.88 21.22 51.08
CA LEU A 9 -28.57 20.43 49.88
C LEU A 9 -28.86 18.93 50.08
N TRP A 10 -30.00 18.57 50.67
CA TRP A 10 -30.40 17.18 50.88
C TRP A 10 -31.80 16.91 50.31
N ASN A 11 -31.93 16.67 48.99
CA ASN A 11 -33.06 15.90 48.43
C ASN A 11 -33.00 15.46 46.95
N LEU A 12 -31.81 15.31 46.33
CA LEU A 12 -31.73 14.83 44.94
C LEU A 12 -31.44 13.32 44.77
N ASN A 13 -31.13 12.60 45.86
CA ASN A 13 -30.82 11.15 45.80
C ASN A 13 -32.03 10.22 46.03
N SER A 14 -33.25 10.74 46.25
CA SER A 14 -34.44 9.92 46.50
C SER A 14 -35.33 9.69 45.28
N LEU A 15 -35.10 10.41 44.17
CA LEU A 15 -35.96 10.35 42.97
C LEU A 15 -35.41 9.51 41.80
N LEU A 16 -34.09 9.27 41.73
CA LEU A 16 -33.47 8.48 40.66
C LEU A 16 -33.91 6.99 40.61
N PRO A 17 -34.04 6.27 41.74
CA PRO A 17 -34.46 4.86 41.70
C PRO A 17 -35.90 4.66 41.20
N GLN A 18 -36.79 5.63 41.46
CA GLN A 18 -38.20 5.53 41.08
C GLN A 18 -38.40 5.75 39.57
N VAL A 19 -37.58 6.61 38.94
CA VAL A 19 -37.64 6.87 37.49
C VAL A 19 -37.10 5.67 36.69
N VAL A 20 -36.00 5.05 37.15
CA VAL A 20 -35.41 3.87 36.51
C VAL A 20 -36.35 2.65 36.61
N PHE A 21 -36.99 2.44 37.76
CA PHE A 21 -37.97 1.36 37.94
C PHE A 21 -39.20 1.53 37.04
N THR A 22 -39.71 2.76 36.90
CA THR A 22 -40.88 3.05 36.04
C THR A 22 -40.57 2.83 34.56
N LEU A 23 -39.35 3.18 34.09
CA LEU A 23 -38.92 2.93 32.70
C LEU A 23 -38.71 1.44 32.39
N ALA A 24 -38.19 0.66 33.34
CA ALA A 24 -38.01 -0.78 33.18
C ALA A 24 -39.35 -1.54 33.08
N VAL A 25 -40.35 -1.14 33.89
CA VAL A 25 -41.70 -1.72 33.83
C VAL A 25 -42.38 -1.38 32.50
N LEU A 26 -42.22 -0.16 31.98
CA LEU A 26 -42.75 0.24 30.66
C LEU A 26 -42.10 -0.56 29.51
N ALA A 27 -40.79 -0.80 29.56
CA ALA A 27 -40.09 -1.62 28.56
C ALA A 27 -40.54 -3.10 28.60
N LEU A 28 -40.73 -3.67 29.79
CA LEU A 28 -41.25 -5.03 29.95
C LEU A 28 -42.71 -5.18 29.48
N VAL A 29 -43.55 -4.16 29.71
CA VAL A 29 -44.93 -4.12 29.19
C VAL A 29 -44.94 -3.98 27.65
N LEU A 30 -44.01 -3.22 27.07
CA LEU A 30 -43.86 -3.09 25.61
C LEU A 30 -43.37 -4.39 24.95
N ILE A 31 -42.41 -5.09 25.57
CA ILE A 31 -41.91 -6.39 25.07
C ILE A 31 -43.00 -7.47 25.21
N SER A 32 -43.72 -7.47 26.33
CA SER A 32 -44.88 -8.36 26.58
C SER A 32 -46.00 -8.14 25.58
N THR A 33 -46.37 -6.88 25.29
CA THR A 33 -47.43 -6.56 24.32
C THR A 33 -47.00 -6.87 22.89
N HIS A 34 -45.72 -6.68 22.52
CA HIS A 34 -45.20 -7.10 21.21
C HIS A 34 -45.26 -8.62 21.04
N HIS A 35 -44.85 -9.38 22.05
CA HIS A 35 -44.92 -10.85 22.02
C HIS A 35 -46.35 -11.38 21.95
N ILE A 36 -47.29 -10.77 22.69
CA ILE A 36 -48.72 -11.14 22.66
C ILE A 36 -49.31 -10.81 21.28
N ILE A 37 -48.99 -9.66 20.67
CA ILE A 37 -49.46 -9.30 19.33
C ILE A 37 -48.92 -10.26 18.27
N THR A 38 -47.62 -10.60 18.27
CA THR A 38 -47.06 -11.58 17.32
C THR A 38 -47.67 -12.97 17.48
N ASN A 39 -47.88 -13.44 18.71
CA ASN A 39 -48.43 -14.78 18.94
C ASN A 39 -49.94 -14.87 18.64
N THR A 40 -50.68 -13.77 18.83
CA THR A 40 -52.12 -13.72 18.49
C THR A 40 -52.32 -13.63 16.98
N VAL A 41 -51.46 -12.90 16.27
CA VAL A 41 -51.47 -12.85 14.79
C VAL A 41 -51.08 -14.20 14.19
N LEU A 42 -50.08 -14.89 14.75
CA LEU A 42 -49.68 -16.24 14.31
C LEU A 42 -50.75 -17.31 14.61
N SER A 43 -51.47 -17.22 15.73
CA SER A 43 -52.56 -18.16 16.05
C SER A 43 -53.81 -17.95 15.18
N VAL A 44 -54.10 -16.70 14.79
CA VAL A 44 -55.22 -16.37 13.89
C VAL A 44 -54.91 -16.79 12.44
N LEU A 45 -53.64 -16.69 12.00
CA LEU A 45 -53.22 -17.14 10.67
C LEU A 45 -53.23 -18.68 10.54
N HIS A 46 -52.93 -19.42 11.61
CA HIS A 46 -53.01 -20.89 11.62
C HIS A 46 -54.46 -21.42 11.66
N SER A 47 -55.40 -20.72 12.31
CA SER A 47 -56.80 -21.15 12.38
C SER A 47 -57.59 -20.93 11.08
N HIS A 48 -57.02 -20.20 10.11
CA HIS A 48 -57.63 -19.93 8.80
C HIS A 48 -56.95 -20.65 7.62
N GLY A 49 -56.05 -21.60 7.88
CA GLY A 49 -55.49 -22.48 6.83
C GLY A 49 -54.63 -21.79 5.77
N ILE A 50 -54.11 -20.58 6.04
CA ILE A 50 -53.21 -19.87 5.13
C ILE A 50 -51.80 -20.43 5.30
N SER A 51 -51.50 -21.52 4.60
CA SER A 51 -50.14 -22.01 4.40
C SER A 51 -49.42 -21.06 3.44
N SER A 52 -48.73 -20.05 3.98
CA SER A 52 -47.72 -19.33 3.22
C SER A 52 -46.43 -20.13 3.30
N THR A 53 -46.18 -20.93 2.27
CA THR A 53 -44.82 -21.34 1.93
C THR A 53 -44.07 -20.06 1.54
N PHE A 54 -43.48 -19.38 2.52
CA PHE A 54 -42.43 -18.42 2.25
C PHE A 54 -41.20 -19.23 1.81
N THR A 55 -41.16 -19.53 0.50
CA THR A 55 -39.89 -19.77 -0.17
C THR A 55 -39.11 -18.49 0.02
N TYR A 56 -38.06 -18.52 0.84
CA TYR A 56 -37.01 -17.52 0.72
C TYR A 56 -36.48 -17.65 -0.71
N ALA A 57 -36.98 -16.80 -1.61
CA ALA A 57 -36.27 -16.50 -2.82
C ALA A 57 -34.95 -15.90 -2.35
N THR A 58 -33.91 -16.74 -2.35
CA THR A 58 -32.56 -16.23 -2.42
C THR A 58 -32.55 -15.23 -3.57
N HIS A 59 -32.21 -13.97 -3.30
CA HIS A 59 -31.68 -13.10 -4.34
C HIS A 59 -30.33 -13.68 -4.80
N ALA A 60 -30.37 -14.85 -5.44
CA ALA A 60 -29.29 -15.44 -6.22
C ALA A 60 -29.53 -15.02 -7.67
N GLY A 61 -29.39 -13.72 -7.89
CA GLY A 61 -29.38 -13.08 -9.20
C GLY A 61 -28.29 -12.02 -9.24
N VAL A 62 -27.21 -12.18 -8.47
CA VAL A 62 -25.97 -11.46 -8.78
C VAL A 62 -25.44 -12.12 -10.04
N ASN A 63 -25.67 -11.49 -11.20
CA ASN A 63 -24.91 -11.85 -12.39
C ASN A 63 -23.43 -11.84 -11.96
N PRO A 64 -22.70 -12.95 -12.10
CA PRO A 64 -21.29 -12.96 -11.75
C PRO A 64 -20.62 -11.81 -12.50
N SER A 65 -19.72 -11.09 -11.81
CA SER A 65 -18.95 -10.02 -12.42
C SER A 65 -18.45 -10.50 -13.80
N PRO A 66 -18.52 -9.66 -14.87
CA PRO A 66 -17.99 -10.06 -16.17
C PRO A 66 -16.50 -10.45 -16.13
N PHE A 67 -15.83 -10.09 -15.03
CA PHE A 67 -14.42 -10.36 -14.75
C PHE A 67 -14.20 -11.44 -13.68
N ALA A 68 -15.23 -12.22 -13.31
CA ALA A 68 -15.14 -13.22 -12.23
C ALA A 68 -14.04 -14.29 -12.43
N HIS A 69 -13.64 -14.53 -13.69
CA HIS A 69 -12.55 -15.44 -14.03
C HIS A 69 -11.17 -14.95 -13.53
N LEU A 70 -11.00 -13.66 -13.23
CA LEU A 70 -9.75 -13.10 -12.72
C LEU A 70 -9.47 -13.47 -11.26
N ALA A 71 -10.52 -13.75 -10.48
CA ALA A 71 -10.42 -13.94 -9.03
C ALA A 71 -9.51 -15.12 -8.60
N SER A 72 -9.34 -16.12 -9.48
CA SER A 72 -8.52 -17.29 -9.17
C SER A 72 -7.03 -17.10 -9.40
N HIS A 73 -6.59 -16.03 -10.10
CA HIS A 73 -5.18 -15.88 -10.50
C HIS A 73 -4.24 -15.84 -9.29
N CYS A 74 -4.55 -14.99 -8.31
CA CYS A 74 -3.74 -14.82 -7.10
C CYS A 74 -4.22 -15.59 -5.87
N ALA A 75 -5.22 -16.47 -6.02
CA ALA A 75 -5.86 -17.13 -4.89
C ALA A 75 -4.92 -18.04 -4.07
N SER A 76 -3.84 -18.52 -4.68
CA SER A 76 -2.85 -19.41 -4.02
C SER A 76 -1.65 -18.67 -3.42
N VAL A 77 -1.52 -17.36 -3.63
CA VAL A 77 -0.36 -16.58 -3.16
C VAL A 77 -0.64 -16.08 -1.73
N PRO A 78 0.07 -16.60 -0.70
CA PRO A 78 -0.15 -16.21 0.68
C PRO A 78 0.47 -14.85 1.00
N PRO A 79 0.01 -14.16 2.06
CA PRO A 79 0.71 -13.00 2.60
C PRO A 79 2.09 -13.42 3.18
N ILE A 80 2.93 -12.42 3.46
CA ILE A 80 4.21 -12.62 4.14
C ILE A 80 4.01 -13.35 5.47
N THR A 81 4.82 -14.37 5.71
CA THR A 81 4.70 -15.23 6.90
C THR A 81 5.29 -14.58 8.13
N THR A 82 4.81 -14.97 9.33
CA THR A 82 5.41 -14.55 10.60
C THR A 82 6.91 -14.81 10.64
N THR A 83 7.38 -15.97 10.14
CA THR A 83 8.81 -16.31 10.11
C THR A 83 9.63 -15.29 9.31
N GLU A 84 9.10 -14.80 8.20
CA GLU A 84 9.78 -13.80 7.38
C GLU A 84 9.81 -12.42 8.05
N PHE A 85 8.71 -12.01 8.71
CA PHE A 85 8.71 -10.80 9.54
C PHE A 85 9.78 -10.85 10.63
N LEU A 86 9.90 -11.98 11.34
CA LEU A 86 10.94 -12.16 12.35
C LEU A 86 12.35 -12.06 11.74
N ALA A 87 12.56 -12.58 10.53
CA ALA A 87 13.85 -12.48 9.84
C ALA A 87 14.19 -11.04 9.41
N ARG A 88 13.18 -10.25 8.98
CA ARG A 88 13.33 -8.82 8.67
C ARG A 88 13.72 -8.03 9.91
N GLN A 89 13.00 -8.26 11.02
CA GLN A 89 13.28 -7.64 12.31
C GLN A 89 14.69 -7.98 12.81
N ASP A 90 15.08 -9.26 12.81
CA ASP A 90 16.42 -9.68 13.23
C ASP A 90 17.52 -9.10 12.30
N SER A 91 17.22 -8.90 11.01
CA SER A 91 18.15 -8.24 10.08
C SER A 91 18.31 -6.75 10.37
N LEU A 92 17.22 -6.05 10.67
CA LEU A 92 17.27 -4.67 11.14
C LEU A 92 18.08 -4.56 12.44
N ALA A 93 17.82 -5.42 13.42
CA ALA A 93 18.56 -5.44 14.69
C ALA A 93 20.07 -5.65 14.49
N ARG A 94 20.49 -6.56 13.60
CA ARG A 94 21.92 -6.74 13.27
C ARG A 94 22.53 -5.48 12.68
N ILE A 95 21.87 -4.83 11.72
CA ILE A 95 22.36 -3.58 11.12
C ILE A 95 22.49 -2.49 12.18
N LEU A 96 21.49 -2.35 13.06
CA LEU A 96 21.54 -1.38 14.16
C LEU A 96 22.73 -1.66 15.07
N HIS A 97 22.95 -2.91 15.46
CA HIS A 97 24.09 -3.30 16.29
C HIS A 97 25.43 -3.04 15.61
N GLU A 98 25.57 -3.40 14.33
CA GLU A 98 26.79 -3.18 13.53
C GLU A 98 27.12 -1.68 13.36
N GLN A 99 26.09 -0.83 13.27
CA GLN A 99 26.23 0.63 13.15
C GLN A 99 26.33 1.36 14.49
N GLY A 100 26.23 0.65 15.62
CA GLY A 100 26.15 1.26 16.95
C GLY A 100 24.88 2.09 17.17
N ALA A 101 23.83 1.86 16.38
CA ALA A 101 22.55 2.51 16.52
C ALA A 101 21.73 1.84 17.63
N THR A 102 21.14 2.65 18.51
CA THR A 102 20.35 2.22 19.66
C THR A 102 18.97 1.73 19.26
N ALA A 103 18.36 2.37 18.26
CA ALA A 103 17.01 2.02 17.81
C ALA A 103 16.74 2.43 16.37
N TYR A 104 15.75 1.77 15.78
CA TYR A 104 15.01 2.24 14.63
C TYR A 104 13.58 2.58 15.04
N VAL A 105 13.07 3.72 14.60
CA VAL A 105 11.73 4.21 14.92
C VAL A 105 10.97 4.54 13.63
N ALA A 106 9.76 4.00 13.49
CA ALA A 106 8.90 4.24 12.35
C ALA A 106 7.48 4.59 12.75
N GLU A 107 6.82 5.46 11.99
CA GLU A 107 5.37 5.65 12.07
C GLU A 107 4.60 4.56 11.32
N ALA A 108 3.29 4.48 11.54
CA ALA A 108 2.42 3.63 10.73
C ALA A 108 2.54 4.00 9.24
N GLY A 109 2.97 3.05 8.42
CA GLY A 109 3.39 3.32 7.05
C GLY A 109 4.18 2.15 6.46
N PRO A 110 4.85 2.35 5.32
CA PRO A 110 5.54 1.30 4.58
C PRO A 110 6.60 0.55 5.39
N ASP A 111 7.42 1.25 6.17
CA ASP A 111 8.45 0.62 7.00
C ASP A 111 7.85 -0.16 8.18
N ALA A 112 6.86 0.41 8.87
CA ALA A 112 6.16 -0.32 9.93
C ALA A 112 5.33 -1.50 9.38
N PHE A 113 4.84 -1.40 8.14
CA PHE A 113 4.22 -2.51 7.44
C PHE A 113 5.24 -3.60 7.15
N PHE A 114 6.41 -3.26 6.62
CA PHE A 114 7.48 -4.19 6.29
C PHE A 114 8.01 -4.97 7.50
N PHE A 115 8.19 -4.30 8.64
CA PHE A 115 8.74 -4.92 9.85
C PHE A 115 7.68 -5.49 10.80
N ALA A 116 6.48 -4.91 10.86
CA ALA A 116 5.51 -5.20 11.92
C ALA A 116 4.06 -5.37 11.42
N ASN A 117 3.82 -5.40 10.10
CA ASN A 117 2.49 -5.54 9.51
C ASN A 117 1.51 -4.42 9.96
N ILE A 118 2.02 -3.20 10.15
CA ILE A 118 1.24 -2.01 10.52
C ILE A 118 1.18 -1.05 9.33
N SER A 119 0.03 -0.97 8.68
CA SER A 119 -0.24 -0.01 7.61
C SER A 119 -1.08 1.19 8.10
N GLN A 120 -1.16 2.24 7.30
CA GLN A 120 -2.06 3.36 7.57
C GLN A 120 -3.55 2.99 7.54
N ALA A 121 -3.92 1.89 6.86
CA ALA A 121 -5.28 1.34 6.91
C ALA A 121 -5.59 0.71 8.29
N SER A 122 -4.60 0.12 8.95
CA SER A 122 -4.74 -0.42 10.30
C SER A 122 -4.63 0.64 11.40
N TRP A 123 -3.80 1.66 11.16
CA TRP A 123 -3.58 2.78 12.07
C TRP A 123 -3.30 4.07 11.31
N HIS A 124 -4.29 4.96 11.21
CA HIS A 124 -4.10 6.23 10.53
C HIS A 124 -3.13 7.13 11.29
N LEU A 125 -2.35 7.92 10.56
CA LEU A 125 -1.52 8.96 11.16
C LEU A 125 -2.41 10.06 11.75
N SER A 126 -2.04 10.55 12.93
CA SER A 126 -2.73 11.65 13.63
C SER A 126 -1.71 12.54 14.36
N GLU A 127 -2.15 13.60 15.02
CA GLU A 127 -1.32 14.40 15.92
C GLU A 127 -0.74 13.60 17.09
N ARG A 128 -1.34 12.44 17.42
CA ARG A 128 -0.88 11.55 18.49
C ARG A 128 0.13 10.53 17.93
N PRO A 129 1.39 10.55 18.39
CA PRO A 129 2.38 9.56 17.95
C PRO A 129 1.98 8.13 18.33
N PHE A 130 2.00 7.27 17.31
CA PHE A 130 1.99 5.82 17.44
C PHE A 130 3.22 5.32 16.67
N LEU A 131 4.18 4.72 17.38
CA LEU A 131 5.49 4.44 16.83
C LEU A 131 5.84 2.97 16.99
N LEU A 132 6.32 2.36 15.90
CA LEU A 132 7.10 1.14 15.95
C LEU A 132 8.52 1.50 16.41
N ILE A 133 9.00 0.84 17.47
CA ILE A 133 10.38 0.98 17.96
C ILE A 133 11.02 -0.41 17.93
N VAL A 134 12.12 -0.54 17.19
CA VAL A 134 12.93 -1.76 17.11
C VAL A 134 14.29 -1.48 17.74
N THR A 135 14.67 -2.30 18.72
CA THR A 135 15.99 -2.23 19.38
C THR A 135 16.75 -3.55 19.20
N PRO A 136 18.09 -3.51 19.05
CA PRO A 136 18.89 -4.72 19.06
C PRO A 136 19.02 -5.27 20.49
N ASP A 137 18.80 -6.56 20.66
CA ASP A 137 18.99 -7.29 21.91
C ASP A 137 20.09 -8.35 21.72
N ILE A 138 21.14 -8.27 22.53
CA ILE A 138 22.27 -9.19 22.46
C ILE A 138 21.99 -10.37 23.38
N VAL A 139 21.53 -11.47 22.79
CA VAL A 139 21.30 -12.71 23.53
C VAL A 139 22.62 -13.49 23.59
N THR A 140 23.29 -13.45 24.74
CA THR A 140 24.49 -14.26 25.01
C THR A 140 24.09 -15.68 25.43
N SER A 141 24.40 -16.66 24.58
CA SER A 141 24.32 -18.07 24.93
C SER A 141 25.56 -18.51 25.72
N ALA A 142 25.43 -19.53 26.58
CA ALA A 142 26.56 -20.21 27.23
C ALA A 142 27.57 -20.82 26.23
N SER A 143 27.18 -20.94 24.95
CA SER A 143 27.99 -21.43 23.84
C SER A 143 28.56 -20.29 22.97
N ALA A 144 29.31 -19.36 23.57
CA ALA A 144 30.23 -18.37 22.96
C ALA A 144 29.80 -17.44 21.79
N ASP A 145 28.77 -17.75 21.00
CA ASP A 145 28.29 -16.89 19.91
C ASP A 145 27.12 -16.04 20.41
N ALA A 146 27.34 -14.73 20.47
CA ALA A 146 26.29 -13.75 20.74
C ALA A 146 25.34 -13.68 19.52
N THR A 147 24.05 -13.88 19.74
CA THR A 147 23.03 -13.69 18.70
C THR A 147 22.31 -12.36 18.92
N VAL A 148 22.33 -11.49 17.92
CA VAL A 148 21.55 -10.24 17.93
C VAL A 148 20.13 -10.54 17.45
N ARG A 149 19.14 -10.16 18.25
CA ARG A 149 17.71 -10.30 17.96
C ARG A 149 17.01 -8.95 18.03
N ALA A 150 15.88 -8.83 17.36
CA ALA A 150 15.03 -7.66 17.51
C ALA A 150 14.14 -7.75 18.76
N ARG A 151 14.08 -6.65 19.51
CA ARG A 151 13.00 -6.36 20.46
C ARG A 151 12.07 -5.33 19.85
N VAL A 152 10.79 -5.67 19.72
CA VAL A 152 9.76 -4.84 19.09
C VAL A 152 8.88 -4.21 20.16
N THR A 153 8.76 -2.89 20.14
CA THR A 153 7.89 -2.11 21.04
C THR A 153 6.95 -1.23 20.23
N LEU A 154 5.69 -1.13 20.64
CA LEU A 154 4.74 -0.16 20.12
C LEU A 154 4.53 0.94 21.15
N LEU A 155 4.89 2.17 20.79
CA LEU A 155 4.47 3.36 21.51
C LEU A 155 3.04 3.69 21.12
N THR A 156 2.14 3.88 22.09
CA THR A 156 0.73 4.15 21.85
C THR A 156 0.17 5.14 22.88
N PRO A 157 -0.81 5.99 22.52
CA PRO A 157 -1.59 6.71 23.52
C PRO A 157 -2.22 5.72 24.49
N GLU A 158 -2.20 6.02 25.79
CA GLU A 158 -2.65 5.11 26.84
C GLU A 158 -4.12 4.69 26.66
N PHE A 159 -4.99 5.63 26.27
CA PHE A 159 -6.40 5.35 26.02
C PHE A 159 -6.65 4.46 24.78
N GLU A 160 -5.66 4.33 23.89
CA GLU A 160 -5.71 3.50 22.67
C GLU A 160 -4.93 2.19 22.83
N GLU A 161 -4.31 1.92 23.99
CA GLU A 161 -3.48 0.73 24.18
C GLU A 161 -4.25 -0.58 23.92
N THR A 162 -5.52 -0.64 24.30
CA THR A 162 -6.37 -1.80 24.02
C THR A 162 -6.54 -2.02 22.52
N ARG A 163 -6.68 -0.96 21.73
CA ARG A 163 -6.74 -1.03 20.26
C ARG A 163 -5.40 -1.41 19.67
N ALA A 164 -4.29 -0.84 20.16
CA ALA A 164 -2.95 -1.22 19.72
C ALA A 164 -2.69 -2.73 19.89
N ARG A 165 -3.19 -3.31 20.99
CA ARG A 165 -3.09 -4.75 21.28
C ARG A 165 -3.90 -5.67 20.37
N THR A 166 -4.83 -5.14 19.56
CA THR A 166 -5.57 -5.94 18.57
C THR A 166 -4.87 -6.01 17.22
N LEU A 167 -3.79 -5.24 17.02
CA LEU A 167 -3.04 -5.26 15.77
C LEU A 167 -2.32 -6.61 15.59
N PRO A 168 -2.36 -7.20 14.38
CA PRO A 168 -1.74 -8.50 14.09
C PRO A 168 -0.22 -8.34 13.86
N VAL A 169 0.50 -7.84 14.87
CA VAL A 169 1.94 -7.58 14.79
C VAL A 169 2.72 -8.88 15.01
N PRO A 170 3.45 -9.38 13.98
CA PRO A 170 4.29 -10.56 14.13
C PRO A 170 5.54 -10.18 14.92
N ALA A 171 5.70 -10.71 16.14
CA ALA A 171 6.90 -10.52 16.94
C ALA A 171 7.12 -11.74 17.85
N ARG A 172 8.38 -12.01 18.22
CA ARG A 172 8.69 -13.04 19.23
C ARG A 172 8.17 -12.61 20.61
N GLU A 173 8.44 -11.36 20.93
CA GLU A 173 7.97 -10.67 22.12
C GLU A 173 7.58 -9.25 21.70
N LEU A 174 6.37 -8.84 22.05
CA LEU A 174 5.81 -7.55 21.68
C LEU A 174 5.57 -6.74 22.95
N HIS A 175 6.29 -5.62 23.05
CA HIS A 175 6.16 -4.70 24.17
C HIS A 175 5.28 -3.51 23.79
N TYR A 176 4.71 -2.88 24.81
CA TYR A 176 3.89 -1.69 24.66
C TYR A 176 4.41 -0.62 25.61
N ALA A 177 4.57 0.59 25.09
CA ALA A 177 4.86 1.78 25.85
C ALA A 177 3.68 2.74 25.71
N ALA A 178 2.89 2.86 26.76
CA ALA A 178 1.75 3.77 26.80
C ALA A 178 2.19 5.16 27.27
N TRP A 179 1.57 6.20 26.71
CA TRP A 179 1.74 7.58 27.18
C TRP A 179 0.38 8.25 27.46
N PRO A 180 0.20 8.92 28.62
CA PRO A 180 -1.04 9.61 28.95
C PRO A 180 -1.20 10.87 28.11
N GLU A 181 -2.42 11.36 27.91
CA GLU A 181 -2.73 12.50 27.04
C GLU A 181 -1.92 13.78 27.40
N ASP A 182 -1.72 14.03 28.69
CA ASP A 182 -0.97 15.17 29.22
C ASP A 182 0.54 14.90 29.35
N GLY A 183 0.98 13.71 28.94
CA GLY A 183 2.38 13.29 28.92
C GLY A 183 3.12 13.65 27.64
N ASN A 184 4.45 13.57 27.68
CA ASN A 184 5.28 13.71 26.50
C ASN A 184 5.51 12.31 25.86
N PRO A 185 4.94 12.02 24.67
CA PRO A 185 5.12 10.72 23.99
C PRO A 185 6.58 10.41 23.69
N TYR A 186 7.39 11.43 23.41
CA TYR A 186 8.79 11.26 23.04
C TYR A 186 9.65 10.92 24.24
N THR A 187 9.34 11.46 25.43
CA THR A 187 9.97 11.01 26.68
C THR A 187 9.63 9.55 26.97
N ALA A 188 8.38 9.13 26.74
CA ALA A 188 7.99 7.72 26.88
C ALA A 188 8.71 6.80 25.89
N ALA A 189 8.83 7.23 24.61
CA ALA A 189 9.60 6.51 23.59
C ALA A 189 11.07 6.31 23.99
N LEU A 190 11.72 7.37 24.49
CA LEU A 190 13.10 7.30 24.96
C LEU A 190 13.26 6.46 26.23
N GLY A 191 12.21 6.40 27.07
CA GLY A 191 12.17 5.51 28.23
C GLY A 191 12.33 4.04 27.86
N VAL A 192 11.82 3.62 26.70
CA VAL A 192 12.01 2.26 26.16
C VAL A 192 13.49 1.98 25.88
N LEU A 193 14.24 2.98 25.41
CA LEU A 193 15.65 2.83 25.04
C LEU A 193 16.57 2.65 26.26
N ARG A 194 16.21 3.25 27.41
CA ARG A 194 16.99 3.16 28.66
C ARG A 194 17.02 1.74 29.24
N HIS A 195 16.09 0.89 28.85
CA HIS A 195 16.08 -0.53 29.22
C HIS A 195 16.90 -1.41 28.27
N ALA A 196 17.42 -0.87 27.17
CA ALA A 196 18.03 -1.66 26.09
C ALA A 196 19.55 -1.89 26.21
N GLN A 197 20.35 -1.02 26.85
CA GLN A 197 21.74 -1.25 27.34
C GLN A 197 22.39 0.09 27.77
N ASP A 198 23.11 0.07 28.91
CA ASP A 198 23.98 1.09 29.54
C ASP A 198 23.44 2.52 29.83
N ASP A 199 23.84 3.04 31.00
CA ASP A 199 23.42 4.30 31.64
C ASP A 199 23.69 5.61 30.85
N ASP A 200 24.17 5.53 29.60
CA ASP A 200 24.65 6.67 28.80
C ASP A 200 23.66 7.02 27.66
N ALA A 201 22.37 7.12 27.98
CA ALA A 201 21.31 7.56 27.05
C ALA A 201 21.62 8.91 26.37
N ASN A 202 22.54 9.70 26.93
CA ASN A 202 23.11 10.91 26.36
C ASN A 202 24.08 10.67 25.17
N LYS A 203 24.13 9.45 24.59
CA LYS A 203 24.86 9.13 23.34
C LYS A 203 24.06 8.26 22.37
N ALA A 204 22.75 8.11 22.58
CA ALA A 204 21.92 7.22 21.76
C ALA A 204 21.84 7.68 20.30
N THR A 205 22.01 6.75 19.36
CA THR A 205 21.75 6.99 17.93
C THR A 205 20.42 6.34 17.55
N ILE A 206 19.44 7.16 17.18
CA ILE A 206 18.09 6.76 16.81
C ILE A 206 17.94 6.99 15.30
N LEU A 207 17.80 5.90 14.56
CA LEU A 207 17.45 5.96 13.15
C LEU A 207 15.93 6.08 13.03
N VAL A 208 15.45 7.02 12.22
CA VAL A 208 14.03 7.21 11.95
C VAL A 208 13.69 6.83 10.51
N ASP A 209 12.47 6.37 10.30
CA ASP A 209 11.94 6.13 8.95
C ASP A 209 12.06 7.38 8.05
N GLY A 210 12.25 7.17 6.74
CA GLY A 210 12.51 8.27 5.80
C GLY A 210 11.31 9.18 5.53
N ASN A 211 10.10 8.71 5.88
CA ASN A 211 8.83 9.39 5.70
C ASN A 211 8.29 9.97 7.03
N MET A 212 9.06 9.89 8.11
CA MET A 212 8.71 10.34 9.45
C MET A 212 8.30 11.80 9.41
N ARG A 213 7.11 12.11 9.93
CA ARG A 213 6.62 13.49 9.95
C ARG A 213 7.54 14.34 10.80
N MET A 214 7.89 15.52 10.29
CA MET A 214 8.88 16.42 10.90
C MET A 214 8.64 16.67 12.39
N PHE A 215 7.39 16.89 12.82
CA PHE A 215 7.10 17.16 14.22
C PHE A 215 7.38 15.96 15.15
N VAL A 216 7.31 14.72 14.63
CA VAL A 216 7.62 13.50 15.38
C VAL A 216 9.13 13.33 15.49
N ALA A 217 9.85 13.50 14.38
CA ALA A 217 11.32 13.50 14.37
C ALA A 217 11.88 14.60 15.27
N ASP A 218 11.34 15.82 15.19
CA ASP A 218 11.74 16.93 16.04
C ASP A 218 11.33 16.70 17.49
N GLY A 219 10.16 16.11 17.76
CA GLY A 219 9.75 15.72 19.11
C GLY A 219 10.72 14.76 19.78
N LEU A 220 11.15 13.72 19.04
CA LEU A 220 12.21 12.79 19.49
C LEU A 220 13.52 13.54 19.73
N ARG A 221 13.94 14.40 18.79
CA ARG A 221 15.20 15.14 18.86
C ARG A 221 15.23 16.11 20.06
N HIS A 222 14.13 16.81 20.33
CA HIS A 222 14.00 17.69 21.50
C HIS A 222 13.99 16.90 22.81
N ALA A 223 13.27 15.78 22.89
CA ALA A 223 13.20 14.97 24.11
C ALA A 223 14.52 14.26 24.42
N ALA A 224 15.32 13.93 23.40
CA ALA A 224 16.59 13.24 23.57
C ALA A 224 17.75 14.18 23.96
N GLY A 225 17.59 15.49 23.77
CA GLY A 225 18.57 16.51 24.14
C GLY A 225 19.83 16.49 23.24
N GLU A 226 20.84 17.27 23.61
CA GLU A 226 22.06 17.47 22.80
C GLU A 226 22.97 16.23 22.70
N GLY A 227 22.73 15.20 23.53
CA GLY A 227 23.55 14.00 23.57
C GLY A 227 23.17 12.92 22.56
N ALA A 228 21.93 12.90 22.08
CA ALA A 228 21.44 11.85 21.20
C ALA A 228 21.32 12.33 19.75
N GLN A 229 21.60 11.43 18.81
CA GLN A 229 21.48 11.68 17.39
C GLN A 229 20.18 11.07 16.85
N VAL A 230 19.26 11.91 16.36
CA VAL A 230 18.08 11.48 15.60
C VAL A 230 18.31 11.74 14.12
N ALA A 231 18.53 10.68 13.34
CA ALA A 231 18.92 10.74 11.94
C ALA A 231 18.05 9.82 11.06
N PRO A 232 17.91 10.10 9.75
CA PRO A 232 17.24 9.19 8.84
C PRO A 232 17.89 7.80 8.80
N ALA A 233 17.10 6.80 8.41
CA ALA A 233 17.58 5.45 8.13
C ALA A 233 18.83 5.45 7.22
N THR A 234 19.78 4.58 7.53
CA THR A 234 20.99 4.41 6.72
C THR A 234 20.69 3.61 5.44
N PRO A 235 21.53 3.71 4.39
CA PRO A 235 21.34 2.94 3.16
C PRO A 235 21.23 1.43 3.39
N GLU A 236 21.91 0.88 4.41
CA GLU A 236 21.83 -0.52 4.77
C GLU A 236 20.44 -0.92 5.30
N VAL A 237 19.80 -0.04 6.09
CA VAL A 237 18.42 -0.22 6.56
C VAL A 237 17.45 -0.12 5.38
N THR A 238 17.60 0.91 4.55
CA THR A 238 16.76 1.10 3.34
C THR A 238 16.85 -0.12 2.41
N ALA A 239 18.06 -0.67 2.21
CA ALA A 239 18.31 -1.82 1.36
C ALA A 239 17.61 -3.13 1.81
N LEU A 240 17.04 -3.18 3.02
CA LEU A 240 16.17 -4.29 3.45
C LEU A 240 14.86 -4.33 2.67
N ARG A 241 14.30 -3.15 2.31
CA ARG A 241 13.08 -3.04 1.49
C ARG A 241 13.38 -3.01 0.01
N GLU A 242 14.50 -2.41 -0.39
CA GLU A 242 14.86 -2.31 -1.81
C GLU A 242 15.05 -3.70 -2.43
N ARG A 243 15.60 -4.66 -1.67
CA ARG A 243 15.89 -6.03 -2.12
C ARG A 243 14.85 -7.02 -1.64
N LYS A 244 13.94 -7.37 -2.54
CA LYS A 244 12.78 -8.22 -2.27
C LYS A 244 13.20 -9.68 -2.08
N SER A 245 12.58 -10.32 -1.08
CA SER A 245 12.63 -11.76 -0.87
C SER A 245 11.88 -12.51 -1.98
N PRO A 246 12.08 -13.83 -2.13
CA PRO A 246 11.29 -14.64 -3.04
C PRO A 246 9.77 -14.57 -2.81
N ALA A 247 9.33 -14.41 -1.55
CA ALA A 247 7.90 -14.28 -1.23
C ALA A 247 7.35 -12.91 -1.67
N GLU A 248 8.13 -11.84 -1.51
CA GLU A 248 7.78 -10.50 -1.98
C GLU A 248 7.72 -10.45 -3.51
N ILE A 249 8.68 -11.07 -4.19
CA ILE A 249 8.65 -11.20 -5.66
C ILE A 249 7.41 -11.99 -6.12
N ALA A 250 6.99 -13.04 -5.41
CA ALA A 250 5.79 -13.78 -5.74
C ALA A 250 4.51 -12.93 -5.61
N LEU A 251 4.42 -12.10 -4.57
CA LEU A 251 3.33 -11.15 -4.38
C LEU A 251 3.29 -10.09 -5.49
N LEU A 252 4.42 -9.44 -5.74
CA LEU A 252 4.57 -8.44 -6.80
C LEU A 252 4.28 -9.03 -8.18
N ARG A 253 4.80 -10.23 -8.48
CA ARG A 253 4.52 -10.95 -9.72
C ARG A 253 3.02 -11.14 -9.89
N CYS A 254 2.35 -11.70 -8.89
CA CYS A 254 0.93 -11.96 -9.00
C CYS A 254 0.10 -10.67 -9.15
N ALA A 255 0.42 -9.62 -8.38
CA ALA A 255 -0.25 -8.33 -8.48
C ALA A 255 -0.13 -7.75 -9.91
N ASN A 256 1.07 -7.76 -10.48
CA ASN A 256 1.34 -7.22 -11.82
C ASN A 256 0.70 -8.07 -12.93
N GLU A 257 0.76 -9.40 -12.83
CA GLU A 257 0.06 -10.30 -13.76
C GLU A 257 -1.46 -10.12 -13.71
N ALA A 258 -2.04 -10.03 -12.50
CA ALA A 258 -3.47 -9.77 -12.31
C ALA A 258 -3.89 -8.43 -12.90
N THR A 259 -3.04 -7.41 -12.78
CA THR A 259 -3.25 -6.07 -13.36
C THR A 259 -3.24 -6.13 -14.89
N LEU A 260 -2.25 -6.80 -15.50
CA LEU A 260 -2.20 -6.97 -16.95
C LEU A 260 -3.41 -7.76 -17.48
N LEU A 261 -3.82 -8.84 -16.80
CA LEU A 261 -5.02 -9.59 -17.15
C LEU A 261 -6.29 -8.73 -17.03
N ALA A 262 -6.38 -7.87 -16.01
CA ALA A 262 -7.49 -6.94 -15.84
C ALA A 262 -7.55 -5.91 -16.98
N VAL A 263 -6.42 -5.34 -17.41
CA VAL A 263 -6.35 -4.43 -18.57
C VAL A 263 -6.85 -5.12 -19.84
N ARG A 264 -6.40 -6.36 -20.09
CA ARG A 264 -6.82 -7.15 -21.27
C ARG A 264 -8.32 -7.46 -21.24
N ALA A 265 -8.84 -7.92 -20.10
CA ALA A 265 -10.26 -8.21 -19.93
C ALA A 265 -11.13 -6.96 -20.07
N ALA A 266 -10.68 -5.82 -19.54
CA ALA A 266 -11.35 -4.53 -19.70
C ALA A 266 -11.37 -4.09 -21.18
N ARG A 267 -10.24 -4.24 -21.90
CA ARG A 267 -10.14 -3.92 -23.34
C ARG A 267 -11.18 -4.67 -24.18
N GLU A 268 -11.44 -5.93 -23.90
CA GLU A 268 -12.47 -6.72 -24.63
C GLU A 268 -13.89 -6.13 -24.53
N ARG A 269 -14.12 -5.27 -23.54
CA ARG A 269 -15.40 -4.58 -23.30
C ARG A 269 -15.40 -3.13 -23.77
N MET A 270 -14.26 -2.61 -24.22
CA MET A 270 -14.12 -1.26 -24.75
C MET A 270 -14.62 -1.17 -26.20
N ARG A 271 -15.12 0.02 -26.58
CA ARG A 271 -15.64 0.29 -27.93
C ARG A 271 -15.35 1.73 -28.34
N ILE A 272 -15.12 1.95 -29.63
CA ILE A 272 -15.08 3.29 -30.21
C ILE A 272 -16.40 4.01 -29.88
N GLY A 273 -16.31 5.27 -29.49
CA GLY A 273 -17.46 6.07 -29.03
C GLY A 273 -17.73 6.01 -27.52
N MET A 274 -17.00 5.20 -26.74
CA MET A 274 -17.08 5.24 -25.28
C MET A 274 -16.30 6.42 -24.69
N ARG A 275 -16.61 6.79 -23.46
CA ARG A 275 -15.90 7.84 -22.70
C ARG A 275 -14.75 7.29 -21.87
N GLU A 276 -13.78 8.14 -21.55
CA GLU A 276 -12.67 7.81 -20.65
C GLU A 276 -13.18 7.28 -19.30
N SER A 277 -14.21 7.91 -18.73
CA SER A 277 -14.82 7.45 -17.48
C SER A 277 -15.46 6.06 -17.57
N GLU A 278 -16.08 5.71 -18.69
CA GLU A 278 -16.63 4.37 -18.92
C GLU A 278 -15.51 3.33 -19.00
N ALA A 279 -14.42 3.64 -19.69
CA ALA A 279 -13.26 2.74 -19.82
C ALA A 279 -12.55 2.55 -18.48
N ARG A 280 -12.34 3.64 -17.74
CA ARG A 280 -11.78 3.62 -16.39
C ARG A 280 -12.61 2.74 -15.45
N ALA A 281 -13.93 2.86 -15.48
CA ALA A 281 -14.82 2.03 -14.65
C ALA A 281 -14.70 0.52 -14.97
N LEU A 282 -14.46 0.15 -16.25
CA LEU A 282 -14.20 -1.24 -16.62
C LEU A 282 -12.89 -1.74 -16.02
N VAL A 283 -11.83 -0.93 -16.07
CA VAL A 283 -10.51 -1.27 -15.50
C VAL A 283 -10.61 -1.42 -13.98
N GLU A 284 -11.19 -0.44 -13.28
CA GLU A 284 -11.42 -0.49 -11.83
C GLU A 284 -12.21 -1.75 -11.42
N SER A 285 -13.27 -2.08 -12.17
CA SER A 285 -14.08 -3.28 -11.91
C SER A 285 -13.30 -4.57 -12.15
N ALA A 286 -12.43 -4.62 -13.16
CA ALA A 286 -11.59 -5.77 -13.45
C ALA A 286 -10.50 -5.97 -12.38
N LEU A 287 -9.83 -4.91 -11.93
CA LEU A 287 -8.87 -4.97 -10.83
C LEU A 287 -9.50 -5.49 -9.54
N ALA A 288 -10.67 -4.96 -9.17
CA ALA A 288 -11.40 -5.40 -7.98
C ALA A 288 -11.82 -6.87 -8.10
N ALA A 289 -12.24 -7.33 -9.28
CA ALA A 289 -12.57 -8.73 -9.52
C ALA A 289 -11.35 -9.66 -9.49
N ALA A 290 -10.16 -9.15 -9.82
CA ALA A 290 -8.89 -9.87 -9.68
C ALA A 290 -8.40 -9.96 -8.22
N GLY A 291 -9.10 -9.30 -7.27
CA GLY A 291 -8.78 -9.34 -5.85
C GLY A 291 -7.80 -8.27 -5.37
N LEU A 292 -7.46 -7.31 -6.23
CA LEU A 292 -6.57 -6.20 -5.87
C LEU A 292 -7.30 -5.15 -5.05
N ARG A 293 -6.57 -4.51 -4.13
CA ARG A 293 -7.06 -3.44 -3.25
C ARG A 293 -6.38 -2.11 -3.59
N GLU A 294 -6.90 -1.02 -3.04
CA GLU A 294 -6.27 0.31 -3.14
C GLU A 294 -5.88 0.71 -4.57
N GLY A 295 -6.70 0.28 -5.54
CA GLY A 295 -6.37 0.42 -6.95
C GLY A 295 -6.53 1.83 -7.49
N PHE A 296 -5.80 2.11 -8.56
CA PHE A 296 -5.95 3.32 -9.37
C PHE A 296 -6.07 2.93 -10.84
N ALA A 297 -6.73 3.77 -11.64
CA ALA A 297 -6.87 3.57 -13.08
C ALA A 297 -6.89 4.92 -13.79
N LEU A 298 -5.73 5.37 -14.26
CA LEU A 298 -5.64 6.48 -15.19
C LEU A 298 -5.97 5.95 -16.59
N THR A 299 -6.97 6.54 -17.24
CA THR A 299 -7.43 6.12 -18.57
C THR A 299 -7.62 7.35 -19.44
N LEU A 300 -6.78 7.49 -20.47
CA LEU A 300 -6.71 8.66 -21.33
C LEU A 300 -6.78 8.26 -22.80
N PHE A 301 -7.47 9.05 -23.61
CA PHE A 301 -7.61 8.80 -25.05
C PHE A 301 -6.90 9.87 -25.89
N GLY A 302 -6.22 9.43 -26.96
CA GLY A 302 -5.66 10.33 -27.97
C GLY A 302 -4.77 11.43 -27.38
N GLU A 303 -5.14 12.69 -27.63
CA GLU A 303 -4.37 13.85 -27.17
C GLU A 303 -4.31 13.98 -25.64
N ASN A 304 -5.31 13.48 -24.90
CA ASN A 304 -5.30 13.53 -23.43
C ASN A 304 -4.13 12.71 -22.87
N ALA A 305 -3.77 11.61 -23.55
CA ALA A 305 -2.65 10.76 -23.17
C ALA A 305 -1.29 11.49 -23.30
N ALA A 306 -1.22 12.62 -24.02
CA ALA A 306 -0.03 13.46 -24.09
C ALA A 306 0.26 14.25 -22.81
N LEU A 307 -0.58 14.12 -21.78
CA LEU A 307 -0.33 14.64 -20.44
C LEU A 307 -0.06 13.44 -19.51
N PRO A 308 1.19 13.19 -19.07
CA PRO A 308 1.57 11.94 -18.41
C PRO A 308 0.76 11.60 -17.15
N HIS A 309 0.30 12.65 -16.43
CA HIS A 309 -0.58 12.57 -15.26
C HIS A 309 -1.89 13.36 -15.48
N GLY A 310 -2.37 13.44 -16.72
CA GLY A 310 -3.60 14.15 -17.05
C GLY A 310 -4.80 13.54 -16.32
N SER A 311 -5.72 14.38 -15.83
CA SER A 311 -6.95 13.91 -15.16
C SER A 311 -8.03 13.41 -16.11
N GLY A 312 -7.78 13.45 -17.43
CA GLY A 312 -8.77 13.23 -18.48
C GLY A 312 -9.73 14.41 -18.64
N THR A 313 -10.37 14.51 -19.80
CA THR A 313 -11.44 15.49 -20.06
C THR A 313 -12.80 14.83 -20.21
N ASP A 314 -12.88 13.53 -19.88
CA ASP A 314 -13.99 12.63 -20.19
C ASP A 314 -14.28 12.56 -21.70
N ARG A 315 -13.19 12.59 -22.48
CA ARG A 315 -13.21 12.56 -23.94
C ARG A 315 -13.82 11.26 -24.44
N VAL A 316 -14.46 11.33 -25.61
CA VAL A 316 -14.98 10.17 -26.35
C VAL A 316 -13.87 9.56 -27.21
N LEU A 317 -13.72 8.24 -27.16
CA LEU A 317 -12.74 7.49 -27.93
C LEU A 317 -13.06 7.54 -29.43
N GLY A 318 -12.18 8.16 -30.23
CA GLY A 318 -12.24 8.13 -31.69
C GLY A 318 -11.59 6.90 -32.30
N ALA A 319 -11.80 6.67 -33.60
CA ALA A 319 -11.17 5.56 -34.33
C ALA A 319 -9.66 5.74 -34.49
N GLU A 320 -9.16 6.97 -34.52
CA GLU A 320 -7.74 7.30 -34.68
C GLU A 320 -6.99 7.43 -33.34
N ASP A 321 -7.70 7.25 -32.22
CA ASP A 321 -7.16 7.43 -30.87
C ASP A 321 -6.59 6.12 -30.32
N PHE A 322 -5.42 6.21 -29.69
CA PHE A 322 -4.99 5.18 -28.75
C PHE A 322 -5.73 5.33 -27.42
N VAL A 323 -5.86 4.21 -26.72
CA VAL A 323 -6.24 4.14 -25.31
C VAL A 323 -4.95 3.94 -24.49
N LEU A 324 -4.65 4.87 -23.59
CA LEU A 324 -3.62 4.70 -22.57
C LEU A 324 -4.32 4.35 -21.25
N VAL A 325 -4.02 3.17 -20.71
CA VAL A 325 -4.41 2.76 -19.36
C VAL A 325 -3.15 2.59 -18.54
N ASP A 326 -3.04 3.35 -17.47
CA ASP A 326 -2.02 3.22 -16.43
C ASP A 326 -2.74 2.88 -15.11
N THR A 327 -2.45 1.71 -14.56
CA THR A 327 -3.30 1.13 -13.53
C THR A 327 -2.54 0.12 -12.68
N GLY A 328 -3.03 -0.04 -11.45
CA GLY A 328 -2.42 -0.94 -10.49
C GLY A 328 -3.27 -1.04 -9.23
N GLY A 329 -2.79 -1.85 -8.29
CA GLY A 329 -3.37 -2.03 -6.97
C GLY A 329 -2.47 -2.88 -6.10
N THR A 330 -2.95 -3.27 -4.92
CA THR A 330 -2.15 -4.03 -3.96
C THR A 330 -2.68 -5.44 -3.75
N LEU A 331 -1.76 -6.41 -3.67
CA LEU A 331 -2.01 -7.76 -3.18
C LEU A 331 -1.24 -7.95 -1.88
N HIS A 332 -1.96 -8.13 -0.77
CA HIS A 332 -1.37 -8.23 0.58
C HIS A 332 -0.39 -7.08 0.89
N GLY A 333 -0.67 -5.88 0.39
CA GLY A 333 0.14 -4.68 0.59
C GLY A 333 1.30 -4.47 -0.40
N TYR A 334 1.50 -5.35 -1.40
CA TYR A 334 2.52 -5.18 -2.44
C TYR A 334 1.88 -4.68 -3.74
N SER A 335 2.47 -3.64 -4.33
CA SER A 335 1.92 -2.89 -5.45
C SER A 335 2.15 -3.55 -6.80
N SER A 336 1.18 -3.38 -7.70
CA SER A 336 1.36 -3.46 -9.14
C SER A 336 1.33 -2.09 -9.78
N ASP A 337 1.99 -1.98 -10.92
CA ASP A 337 1.97 -0.79 -11.76
C ASP A 337 2.22 -1.19 -13.21
N VAL A 338 1.21 -1.00 -14.06
CA VAL A 338 1.22 -1.44 -15.45
C VAL A 338 0.53 -0.38 -16.32
N THR A 339 1.30 0.17 -17.25
CA THR A 339 0.80 1.00 -18.34
C THR A 339 0.74 0.22 -19.66
N ARG A 340 -0.41 0.29 -20.33
CA ARG A 340 -0.57 -0.10 -21.73
C ARG A 340 -1.14 1.06 -22.54
N THR A 341 -0.50 1.34 -23.66
CA THR A 341 -1.07 2.16 -24.73
C THR A 341 -1.47 1.24 -25.88
N PHE A 342 -2.75 1.18 -26.25
CA PHE A 342 -3.25 0.21 -27.23
C PHE A 342 -4.37 0.76 -28.13
N ALA A 343 -4.56 0.09 -29.25
CA ALA A 343 -5.65 0.28 -30.20
C ALA A 343 -6.75 -0.77 -29.98
N LEU A 344 -7.98 -0.43 -30.35
CA LEU A 344 -9.07 -1.40 -30.45
C LEU A 344 -9.04 -2.06 -31.84
N PRO A 345 -9.66 -3.25 -32.03
CA PRO A 345 -9.66 -3.95 -33.32
C PRO A 345 -10.09 -3.10 -34.52
N ASP A 346 -11.07 -2.22 -34.33
CA ASP A 346 -11.62 -1.36 -35.39
C ASP A 346 -10.96 0.04 -35.48
N SER A 347 -9.86 0.27 -34.75
CA SER A 347 -9.14 1.55 -34.78
C SER A 347 -8.36 1.76 -36.09
N THR A 348 -8.39 2.98 -36.60
CA THR A 348 -7.64 3.46 -37.78
C THR A 348 -6.49 4.36 -37.34
N ILE A 349 -5.58 3.82 -36.53
CA ILE A 349 -4.48 4.60 -35.95
C ILE A 349 -3.56 5.17 -37.05
N PRO A 350 -3.21 6.47 -37.01
CA PRO A 350 -2.27 7.07 -37.95
C PRO A 350 -0.90 6.36 -37.92
N GLN A 351 -0.29 6.13 -39.09
CA GLN A 351 1.01 5.44 -39.18
C GLN A 351 2.10 6.07 -38.30
N ALA A 352 2.14 7.41 -38.21
CA ALA A 352 3.09 8.11 -37.37
C ALA A 352 2.94 7.78 -35.87
N HIS A 353 1.72 7.48 -35.40
CA HIS A 353 1.49 7.07 -34.01
C HIS A 353 1.91 5.61 -33.78
N ILE A 354 1.71 4.73 -34.77
CA ILE A 354 2.20 3.34 -34.74
C ILE A 354 3.73 3.31 -34.70
N ASP A 355 4.39 4.11 -35.54
CA ASP A 355 5.86 4.20 -35.57
C ASP A 355 6.42 4.74 -34.23
N LEU A 356 5.71 5.70 -33.62
CA LEU A 356 6.02 6.19 -32.28
C LEU A 356 5.86 5.07 -31.24
N TRP A 357 4.78 4.30 -31.31
CA TRP A 357 4.54 3.19 -30.38
C TRP A 357 5.68 2.17 -30.42
N HIS A 358 6.11 1.74 -31.60
CA HIS A 358 7.25 0.82 -31.74
C HIS A 358 8.57 1.45 -31.28
N THR A 359 8.71 2.76 -31.41
CA THR A 359 9.87 3.49 -30.90
C THR A 359 9.94 3.44 -29.37
N VAL A 360 8.81 3.65 -28.69
CA VAL A 360 8.70 3.53 -27.23
C VAL A 360 8.89 2.09 -26.75
N HIS A 361 8.26 1.13 -27.43
CA HIS A 361 8.44 -0.30 -27.14
C HIS A 361 9.92 -0.71 -27.22
N THR A 362 10.63 -0.25 -28.25
CA THR A 362 12.08 -0.53 -28.38
C THR A 362 12.88 0.12 -27.25
N ALA A 363 12.49 1.32 -26.77
CA ALA A 363 13.15 1.96 -25.63
C ALA A 363 13.01 1.12 -24.35
N GLN A 364 11.82 0.55 -24.13
CA GLN A 364 11.52 -0.34 -23.00
C GLN A 364 12.39 -1.62 -23.08
N SER A 365 12.43 -2.28 -24.23
CA SER A 365 13.29 -3.47 -24.41
C SER A 365 14.80 -3.16 -24.23
N ILE A 366 15.25 -1.97 -24.61
CA ILE A 366 16.65 -1.53 -24.40
C ILE A 366 16.93 -1.33 -22.91
N ALA A 367 15.99 -0.74 -22.16
CA ALA A 367 16.11 -0.58 -20.71
C ALA A 367 16.27 -1.94 -20.03
N LEU A 368 15.35 -2.88 -20.27
CA LEU A 368 15.43 -4.23 -19.71
C LEU A 368 16.76 -4.93 -20.06
N ALA A 369 17.18 -4.89 -21.32
CA ALA A 369 18.43 -5.51 -21.77
C ALA A 369 19.68 -4.87 -21.12
N THR A 370 19.59 -3.60 -20.74
CA THR A 370 20.67 -2.90 -20.02
C THR A 370 20.65 -3.22 -18.52
N ALA A 371 19.49 -3.51 -17.96
CA ALA A 371 19.31 -3.79 -16.54
C ALA A 371 19.88 -5.18 -16.17
N HIS A 372 21.01 -5.17 -15.45
CA HIS A 372 21.60 -6.35 -14.86
C HIS A 372 22.34 -5.97 -13.57
N GLU A 373 22.59 -6.96 -12.71
CA GLU A 373 23.31 -6.76 -11.47
C GLU A 373 24.68 -6.11 -11.71
N GLY A 374 25.02 -5.11 -10.88
CA GLY A 374 26.25 -4.33 -11.03
C GLY A 374 26.11 -3.09 -11.93
N GLN A 375 25.03 -2.98 -12.71
CA GLN A 375 24.78 -1.81 -13.54
C GLN A 375 24.29 -0.63 -12.67
N ALA A 376 24.80 0.58 -12.95
CA ALA A 376 24.25 1.79 -12.35
C ALA A 376 22.83 2.07 -12.87
N THR A 377 21.89 2.43 -12.00
CA THR A 377 20.49 2.74 -12.37
C THR A 377 20.40 3.87 -13.40
N GLY A 378 21.22 4.92 -13.26
CA GLY A 378 21.27 6.02 -14.22
C GLY A 378 21.77 5.63 -15.61
N ARG A 379 22.50 4.52 -15.75
CA ARG A 379 22.90 3.98 -17.06
C ARG A 379 21.75 3.29 -17.78
N VAL A 380 20.81 2.70 -17.04
CA VAL A 380 19.60 2.09 -17.62
C VAL A 380 18.71 3.18 -18.21
N ASP A 381 18.46 4.27 -17.46
CA ASP A 381 17.76 5.47 -17.97
C ASP A 381 18.45 6.03 -19.23
N ALA A 382 19.77 6.21 -19.16
CA ALA A 382 20.54 6.77 -20.26
C ALA A 382 20.45 5.92 -21.54
N ALA A 383 20.35 4.59 -21.44
CA ALA A 383 20.25 3.70 -22.59
C ALA A 383 18.92 3.90 -23.36
N ALA A 384 17.78 3.89 -22.65
CA ALA A 384 16.47 4.17 -23.25
C ALA A 384 16.41 5.59 -23.82
N ARG A 385 16.94 6.57 -23.08
CA ARG A 385 16.96 7.98 -23.48
C ARG A 385 17.80 8.23 -24.73
N ALA A 386 18.97 7.59 -24.86
CA ALA A 386 19.83 7.70 -26.03
C ALA A 386 19.15 7.15 -27.30
N TRP A 387 18.38 6.07 -27.18
CA TRP A 387 17.57 5.56 -28.29
C TRP A 387 16.49 6.54 -28.71
N LEU A 388 15.75 7.11 -27.75
CA LEU A 388 14.72 8.10 -28.03
C LEU A 388 15.32 9.38 -28.63
N GLU A 389 16.52 9.78 -28.22
CA GLU A 389 17.28 10.88 -28.84
C GLU A 389 17.63 10.58 -30.30
N TYR A 390 18.18 9.40 -30.58
CA TYR A 390 18.48 8.96 -31.93
C TYR A 390 17.25 8.98 -32.85
N LYS A 391 16.06 8.68 -32.29
CA LYS A 391 14.78 8.74 -33.00
C LYS A 391 14.16 10.14 -33.06
N GLY A 392 14.78 11.15 -32.46
CA GLY A 392 14.31 12.54 -32.47
C GLY A 392 13.23 12.85 -31.42
N TYR A 393 13.04 11.99 -30.43
CA TYR A 393 12.00 12.11 -29.39
C TYR A 393 12.52 12.51 -28.01
N ALA A 394 13.82 12.75 -27.82
CA ALA A 394 14.40 13.08 -26.50
C ALA A 394 13.64 14.17 -25.72
N ARG A 395 13.23 15.25 -26.40
CA ARG A 395 12.51 16.37 -25.77
C ARG A 395 11.10 16.02 -25.24
N TYR A 396 10.56 14.87 -25.67
CA TYR A 396 9.21 14.42 -25.32
C TYR A 396 9.20 13.32 -24.26
N PHE A 397 10.38 12.82 -23.86
CA PHE A 397 10.54 11.92 -22.72
C PHE A 397 11.01 12.71 -21.50
N THR A 398 10.04 13.26 -20.78
CA THR A 398 10.20 14.37 -19.83
C THR A 398 10.37 13.95 -18.36
N HIS A 399 10.30 12.65 -18.08
CA HIS A 399 10.47 12.10 -16.73
C HIS A 399 11.58 11.04 -16.68
N ARG A 400 11.79 10.46 -15.49
CA ARG A 400 12.69 9.31 -15.26
C ARG A 400 12.20 8.07 -16.02
N LEU A 401 13.09 7.13 -16.29
CA LEU A 401 12.72 5.83 -16.88
C LEU A 401 11.88 4.95 -15.96
N GLY A 402 12.06 5.05 -14.66
CA GLY A 402 11.28 4.27 -13.71
C GLY A 402 11.66 4.51 -12.26
N HIS A 403 10.93 3.86 -11.37
CA HIS A 403 11.10 3.93 -9.92
C HIS A 403 11.15 2.52 -9.32
N GLY A 404 11.71 2.41 -8.13
CA GLY A 404 11.56 1.21 -7.33
C GLY A 404 10.08 0.99 -6.98
N ILE A 405 9.69 -0.27 -6.86
CA ILE A 405 8.32 -0.65 -6.48
C ILE A 405 8.37 -1.80 -5.47
N GLY A 406 7.44 -1.80 -4.52
CA GLY A 406 7.36 -2.79 -3.45
C GLY A 406 6.07 -2.65 -2.66
N ILE A 407 6.20 -2.23 -1.40
CA ILE A 407 5.04 -1.87 -0.57
C ILE A 407 4.50 -0.50 -0.99
N GLU A 408 5.40 0.41 -1.37
CA GLU A 408 5.03 1.65 -2.04
C GLU A 408 5.08 1.44 -3.55
N THR A 409 4.16 2.10 -4.26
CA THR A 409 4.22 2.16 -5.73
C THR A 409 5.52 2.83 -6.17
N HIS A 410 5.91 3.92 -5.51
CA HIS A 410 7.18 4.61 -5.73
C HIS A 410 8.08 4.50 -4.50
N GLU A 411 9.12 3.67 -4.56
CA GLU A 411 10.17 3.58 -3.55
C GLU A 411 11.56 3.64 -4.20
N SER A 412 12.61 3.72 -3.38
CA SER A 412 14.00 3.70 -3.85
C SER A 412 14.43 2.29 -4.30
N PRO A 413 15.50 2.20 -5.11
CA PRO A 413 16.17 3.29 -5.83
C PRO A 413 15.41 3.68 -7.11
N TYR A 414 15.89 4.69 -7.84
CA TYR A 414 15.22 5.20 -9.05
C TYR A 414 16.04 5.01 -10.33
N LEU A 415 15.40 4.66 -11.45
CA LEU A 415 16.01 4.65 -12.78
C LEU A 415 15.96 6.06 -13.37
N VAL A 416 16.85 6.93 -12.90
CA VAL A 416 16.89 8.36 -13.28
C VAL A 416 18.29 8.80 -13.68
N GLY A 417 18.37 9.69 -14.68
CA GLY A 417 19.63 10.27 -15.12
C GLY A 417 20.44 10.87 -13.98
N GLY A 418 21.73 10.52 -13.90
CA GLY A 418 22.65 10.96 -12.87
C GLY A 418 22.69 10.09 -11.60
N SER A 419 21.77 9.14 -11.41
CA SER A 419 21.88 8.21 -10.28
C SER A 419 23.07 7.25 -10.43
N THR A 420 23.78 7.06 -9.31
CA THR A 420 24.91 6.13 -9.17
C THR A 420 24.54 4.87 -8.39
N ASP A 421 23.28 4.72 -8.00
CA ASP A 421 22.81 3.51 -7.30
C ASP A 421 23.07 2.30 -8.18
N THR A 422 23.43 1.18 -7.57
CA THR A 422 23.77 -0.03 -8.33
C THR A 422 22.66 -1.05 -8.23
N LEU A 423 22.26 -1.62 -9.38
CA LEU A 423 21.36 -2.76 -9.43
C LEU A 423 21.94 -3.96 -8.67
N ARG A 424 21.11 -4.56 -7.83
CA ARG A 424 21.39 -5.76 -7.04
C ARG A 424 20.26 -6.75 -7.20
N ALA A 425 20.56 -8.04 -7.03
CA ALA A 425 19.53 -9.06 -6.96
C ALA A 425 18.44 -8.68 -5.94
N GLY A 426 17.18 -8.91 -6.31
CA GLY A 426 16.00 -8.57 -5.52
C GLY A 426 15.49 -7.13 -5.72
N HIS A 427 16.24 -6.23 -6.38
CA HIS A 427 15.65 -4.93 -6.75
C HIS A 427 14.52 -5.11 -7.75
N VAL A 428 13.47 -4.29 -7.63
CA VAL A 428 12.30 -4.28 -8.51
C VAL A 428 12.02 -2.84 -8.93
N PHE A 429 11.78 -2.62 -10.22
CA PHE A 429 11.50 -1.29 -10.79
C PHE A 429 10.37 -1.33 -11.81
N SER A 430 9.71 -0.19 -12.01
CA SER A 430 9.02 0.08 -13.28
C SER A 430 10.04 0.31 -14.41
N ASP A 431 9.65 -0.07 -15.63
CA ASP A 431 10.32 0.26 -16.89
C ASP A 431 9.30 0.91 -17.81
N GLU A 432 9.20 2.24 -17.73
CA GLU A 432 8.05 3.04 -18.19
C GLU A 432 8.46 4.18 -19.15
N PRO A 433 9.28 3.95 -20.20
CA PRO A 433 9.58 5.02 -21.14
C PRO A 433 8.28 5.55 -21.77
N GLY A 434 8.14 6.87 -21.77
CA GLY A 434 6.96 7.58 -22.28
C GLY A 434 7.35 8.71 -23.22
N VAL A 435 6.62 8.85 -24.32
CA VAL A 435 6.76 9.97 -25.25
C VAL A 435 5.42 10.70 -25.37
N TYR A 436 5.46 12.00 -25.05
CA TYR A 436 4.27 12.84 -24.97
C TYR A 436 4.38 14.02 -25.93
N ILE A 437 3.57 14.01 -26.98
CA ILE A 437 3.49 15.10 -27.96
C ILE A 437 2.18 15.84 -27.71
N GLU A 438 2.25 16.92 -26.94
CA GLU A 438 1.10 17.70 -26.50
C GLU A 438 0.15 18.07 -27.66
N GLY A 439 -1.16 17.90 -27.41
CA GLY A 439 -2.21 18.14 -28.39
C GLY A 439 -2.24 17.12 -29.54
N ARG A 440 -1.51 15.99 -29.43
CA ARG A 440 -1.47 14.96 -30.49
C ARG A 440 -1.60 13.54 -29.94
N VAL A 441 -0.59 13.06 -29.22
CA VAL A 441 -0.51 11.66 -28.80
C VAL A 441 0.44 11.52 -27.61
N GLY A 442 0.09 10.64 -26.68
CA GLY A 442 1.01 10.10 -25.69
C GLY A 442 1.09 8.59 -25.82
N VAL A 443 2.30 8.05 -25.74
CA VAL A 443 2.54 6.61 -25.65
C VAL A 443 3.46 6.34 -24.47
N ARG A 444 2.96 5.56 -23.51
CA ARG A 444 3.74 4.97 -22.42
C ARG A 444 3.50 3.46 -22.42
N LEU A 445 4.57 2.71 -22.23
CA LEU A 445 4.54 1.27 -22.03
C LEU A 445 5.31 0.99 -20.76
N GLU A 446 4.68 0.29 -19.83
CA GLU A 446 5.25 0.03 -18.53
C GLU A 446 5.02 -1.41 -18.10
N ASP A 447 6.13 -2.04 -17.69
CA ASP A 447 6.15 -3.33 -17.08
C ASP A 447 7.16 -3.29 -15.94
N CYS A 448 6.74 -3.71 -14.75
CA CYS A 448 7.68 -3.85 -13.65
C CYS A 448 8.59 -5.07 -13.86
N PHE A 449 9.89 -4.94 -13.58
CA PHE A 449 10.86 -6.03 -13.62
C PHE A 449 11.62 -6.16 -12.31
N PHE A 450 12.14 -7.36 -12.03
CA PHE A 450 13.06 -7.60 -10.92
C PHE A 450 14.42 -8.10 -11.42
N VAL A 451 15.48 -7.80 -10.67
CA VAL A 451 16.80 -8.39 -10.90
C VAL A 451 16.86 -9.74 -10.19
N SER A 452 16.96 -10.82 -10.97
CA SER A 452 17.03 -12.19 -10.45
C SER A 452 18.33 -12.46 -9.68
N GLU A 453 18.36 -13.54 -8.91
CA GLU A 453 19.60 -14.04 -8.24
C GLU A 453 20.72 -14.39 -9.23
N ARG A 454 20.40 -14.57 -10.51
CA ARG A 454 21.38 -14.78 -11.59
C ARG A 454 21.89 -13.48 -12.20
N GLY A 455 21.41 -12.33 -11.71
CA GLY A 455 21.82 -11.00 -12.13
C GLY A 455 21.08 -10.44 -13.35
N TYR A 456 20.10 -11.14 -13.92
CA TYR A 456 19.33 -10.67 -15.08
C TYR A 456 18.01 -10.02 -14.67
N ALA A 457 17.60 -8.96 -15.37
CA ALA A 457 16.26 -8.39 -15.26
C ALA A 457 15.20 -9.31 -15.90
N VAL A 458 14.07 -9.47 -15.21
CA VAL A 458 12.93 -10.31 -15.64
C VAL A 458 11.63 -9.58 -15.32
N TYR A 459 10.75 -9.43 -16.31
CA TYR A 459 9.45 -8.81 -16.08
C TYR A 459 8.59 -9.65 -15.11
N LEU A 460 7.88 -8.94 -14.23
CA LEU A 460 6.90 -9.54 -13.33
C LEU A 460 5.68 -10.05 -14.10
N THR A 461 5.39 -9.51 -15.29
CA THR A 461 4.27 -9.91 -16.16
C THR A 461 4.57 -11.09 -17.10
N GLU A 462 5.80 -11.62 -17.09
CA GLU A 462 6.26 -12.67 -18.03
C GLU A 462 5.35 -13.92 -18.01
N GLY A 463 4.83 -14.31 -16.84
CA GLY A 463 4.00 -15.50 -16.68
C GLY A 463 2.65 -15.45 -17.40
N VAL A 464 2.20 -14.24 -17.79
CA VAL A 464 0.96 -14.03 -18.56
C VAL A 464 1.22 -13.35 -19.91
N GLY A 465 2.46 -13.36 -20.41
CA GLY A 465 2.82 -12.90 -21.74
C GLY A 465 3.75 -11.67 -21.79
N GLY A 466 3.98 -10.99 -20.66
CA GLY A 466 4.95 -9.90 -20.56
C GLY A 466 4.58 -8.64 -21.34
N GLN A 467 5.59 -8.04 -21.99
CA GLN A 467 5.46 -6.83 -22.81
C GLN A 467 4.37 -6.97 -23.88
N ALA A 468 3.76 -5.85 -24.24
CA ALA A 468 2.83 -5.77 -25.37
C ALA A 468 3.53 -6.19 -26.67
N GLY A 469 2.88 -7.04 -27.49
CA GLY A 469 3.46 -7.49 -28.76
C GLY A 469 3.39 -6.44 -29.87
N ASP A 470 2.27 -5.73 -29.92
CA ASP A 470 1.99 -4.67 -30.89
C ASP A 470 0.83 -3.79 -30.32
N PRO A 471 0.47 -2.65 -30.96
CA PRO A 471 -0.57 -1.78 -30.44
C PRO A 471 -1.96 -2.43 -30.29
N TRP A 472 -2.27 -3.50 -31.02
CA TRP A 472 -3.53 -4.26 -30.92
C TRP A 472 -3.45 -5.45 -29.97
N SER A 473 -2.25 -5.75 -29.46
CA SER A 473 -1.94 -6.90 -28.60
C SER A 473 -1.25 -6.43 -27.30
N PRO A 474 -1.96 -5.70 -26.41
CA PRO A 474 -1.40 -5.21 -25.14
C PRO A 474 -1.03 -6.33 -24.17
#